data_AF-A0A2M7RZF4-F1
#
_entry.id   AF-A0A2M7RZF4-F1
#
_cell.length_a   1.000
_cell.length_b   1.000
_cell.length_c   1.000
_cell.angle_alpha   90.00
_cell.angle_beta   90.00
_cell.angle_gamma   90.00
#
_symmetry.space_group_name_H-M   'P 1'
#
loop_
_entity.id
_entity.type
_entity.pdbx_description
1 polymer ?
#
loop_
_entity_poly.entity_id
_entity_poly.type
_entity_poly.pdbx_seq_one_letter_code
_entity_poly.pdbx_strand_id
1 'polypeptide(L)'
;MGIFYKVASIYEVSNESFLALNGICWIVFGIIYMSKFEKPININISSTVLKYSLLSGSLVCGIVLFMKLAVELGDASIVITISQLSFLVTFPGSIIFLKERFTLNKLMAIFIAVICIFIFSLEI
;
A
#
# COMPACT_ATOMS: atom_id res chain seq x y z
N MET A 1 9.57 4.51 1.56
CA MET A 1 8.72 4.42 2.77
C MET A 1 9.44 3.75 3.93
N GLY A 2 9.91 2.50 3.84
CA GLY A 2 10.40 1.76 5.01
C GLY A 2 11.55 2.40 5.83
N ILE A 3 12.52 3.08 5.20
CA ILE A 3 13.58 3.80 5.93
C ILE A 3 12.98 4.97 6.75
N PHE A 4 12.10 5.78 6.15
CA PHE A 4 11.41 6.86 6.84
C PHE A 4 10.52 6.36 7.99
N TYR A 5 9.94 5.16 7.85
CA TYR A 5 9.15 4.51 8.89
C TYR A 5 10.04 4.05 10.05
N LYS A 6 11.23 3.48 9.76
CA LYS A 6 12.22 3.09 10.79
C LYS A 6 12.75 4.33 11.52
N VAL A 7 13.07 5.40 10.79
CA VAL A 7 13.50 6.67 11.38
C VAL A 7 12.39 7.25 12.28
N ALA A 8 11.15 7.29 11.81
CA ALA A 8 10.03 7.77 12.62
C ALA A 8 9.77 6.91 13.87
N SER A 9 10.04 5.60 13.78
CA SER A 9 9.99 4.68 14.93
C SER A 9 11.11 4.97 15.95
N ILE A 10 12.34 5.24 15.49
CA ILE A 10 13.47 5.59 16.38
C ILE A 10 13.21 6.89 17.15
N TYR A 11 12.54 7.87 16.50
CA TYR A 11 12.17 9.14 17.13
C TYR A 11 10.86 9.07 17.94
N GLU A 12 10.32 7.87 18.20
CA GLU A 12 9.08 7.62 18.95
C GLU A 12 7.91 8.52 18.54
N VAL A 13 7.81 8.82 17.24
CA VAL A 13 6.78 9.73 16.74
C VAL A 13 5.40 9.13 16.99
N SER A 14 4.51 9.97 17.56
CA SER A 14 3.14 9.56 17.86
C SER A 14 2.41 9.07 16.61
N ASN A 15 1.57 8.05 16.77
CA ASN A 15 0.82 7.42 15.67
C ASN A 15 -0.05 8.45 14.93
N GLU A 16 -0.58 9.42 15.67
CA GLU A 16 -1.42 10.51 15.15
C GLU A 16 -0.65 11.42 14.18
N SER A 17 0.54 11.88 14.58
CA SER A 17 1.40 12.73 13.75
C SER A 17 1.86 12.01 12.49
N PHE A 18 2.17 10.72 12.64
CA PHE A 18 2.60 9.87 11.55
C PHE A 18 1.51 9.67 10.49
N LEU A 19 0.28 9.41 10.94
CA LEU A 19 -0.87 9.24 10.06
C LEU A 19 -1.23 10.56 9.36
N ALA A 20 -1.26 11.66 10.12
CA ALA A 20 -1.59 12.99 9.61
C ALA A 20 -0.62 13.44 8.51
N LEU A 21 0.69 13.24 8.72
CA LEU A 21 1.71 13.66 7.75
C LEU A 21 1.63 12.83 6.45
N ASN A 22 1.43 11.51 6.55
CA ASN A 22 1.19 10.66 5.36
C ASN A 22 -0.10 11.10 4.63
N GLY A 23 -1.18 11.38 5.37
CA GLY A 23 -2.45 11.83 4.82
C GLY A 23 -2.34 13.16 4.08
N ILE A 24 -1.66 14.16 4.67
CA ILE A 24 -1.40 15.46 4.03
C ILE A 24 -0.63 15.28 2.73
N CYS A 25 0.42 14.47 2.73
CA CYS A 25 1.18 14.18 1.51
C CYS A 25 0.28 13.61 0.41
N TRP A 26 -0.56 12.62 0.73
CA TRP A 26 -1.48 12.03 -0.25
C TRP A 26 -2.53 12.99 -0.78
N ILE A 27 -3.09 13.86 0.07
CA ILE A 27 -4.05 14.87 -0.35
C ILE A 27 -3.37 15.87 -1.30
N VAL A 28 -2.20 16.40 -0.92
CA VAL A 28 -1.46 17.38 -1.71
C VAL A 28 -1.05 16.80 -3.07
N PHE A 29 -0.44 15.61 -3.09
CA PHE A 29 -0.05 14.96 -4.34
C PHE A 29 -1.27 14.57 -5.19
N GLY A 30 -2.35 14.10 -4.57
CA GLY A 30 -3.60 13.76 -5.25
C GLY A 30 -4.22 14.97 -5.96
N ILE A 31 -4.26 16.14 -5.30
CA ILE A 31 -4.77 17.39 -5.87
C ILE A 31 -3.86 17.86 -7.01
N ILE A 32 -2.54 17.84 -6.83
CA ILE A 32 -1.58 18.23 -7.87
C ILE A 32 -1.73 17.32 -9.10
N TYR A 33 -1.87 16.02 -8.89
CA TYR A 33 -2.04 15.04 -9.95
C TYR A 33 -3.35 15.28 -10.72
N MET A 34 -4.47 15.40 -10.00
CA MET A 34 -5.78 15.69 -10.58
C MET A 34 -5.75 17.00 -11.39
N SER A 35 -5.12 18.06 -10.86
CA SER A 35 -5.05 19.36 -11.53
C SER A 35 -4.18 19.37 -12.80
N LYS A 36 -3.17 18.50 -12.89
CA LYS A 36 -2.22 18.49 -14.02
C LYS A 36 -2.54 17.45 -15.09
N PHE A 37 -3.09 16.31 -14.69
CA PHE A 37 -3.22 15.14 -15.57
C PHE A 37 -4.66 14.77 -15.88
N GLU A 38 -5.63 15.17 -15.05
CA GLU A 38 -7.04 14.89 -15.31
C GLU A 38 -7.75 16.12 -15.89
N LYS A 39 -8.64 15.90 -16.86
CA LYS A 39 -9.58 16.93 -17.35
C LYS A 39 -10.45 17.40 -16.17
N PRO A 40 -11.03 18.62 -16.19
CA PRO A 40 -11.91 19.07 -15.12
C PRO A 40 -13.05 18.07 -14.91
N ILE A 41 -12.90 17.24 -13.88
CA ILE A 41 -13.87 16.22 -13.51
C ILE A 41 -15.04 16.97 -12.91
N ASN A 42 -16.23 16.74 -13.46
CA ASN A 42 -17.46 17.16 -12.82
C ASN A 42 -17.58 16.32 -11.54
N ILE A 43 -17.20 16.90 -10.40
CA ILE A 43 -17.14 16.20 -9.10
C ILE A 43 -18.58 15.90 -8.68
N ASN A 44 -19.10 14.78 -9.16
CA ASN A 44 -20.44 14.34 -8.78
C ASN A 44 -20.31 13.59 -7.45
N ILE A 45 -20.53 14.31 -6.35
CA ILE A 45 -20.47 13.77 -4.99
C ILE A 45 -21.70 12.89 -4.77
N SER A 46 -21.64 11.66 -5.28
CA SER A 46 -22.63 10.64 -5.04
C SER A 46 -22.39 9.98 -3.68
N SER A 47 -23.47 9.63 -2.98
CA SER A 47 -23.42 8.87 -1.71
C SER A 47 -22.60 7.58 -1.85
N THR A 48 -22.60 6.96 -3.03
CA THR A 48 -21.79 5.79 -3.34
C THR A 48 -20.30 6.10 -3.30
N VAL A 49 -19.88 7.20 -3.93
CA VAL A 49 -18.46 7.63 -3.95
C VAL A 49 -18.00 7.93 -2.53
N LEU A 50 -18.82 8.62 -1.72
CA LEU A 50 -18.50 8.92 -0.34
C LEU A 50 -18.25 7.65 0.50
N LYS A 51 -19.12 6.64 0.37
CA LYS A 51 -18.97 5.36 1.08
C LYS A 51 -17.71 4.60 0.65
N TYR A 52 -17.41 4.56 -0.65
CA TYR A 52 -16.19 3.92 -1.15
C TYR A 52 -14.93 4.66 -0.70
N SER A 53 -14.93 5.99 -0.70
CA SER A 53 -13.81 6.80 -0.22
C SER A 53 -13.58 6.61 1.29
N LEU A 54 -14.65 6.52 2.09
CA LEU A 54 -14.56 6.22 3.52
C LEU A 54 -13.96 4.83 3.78
N LEU A 55 -14.45 3.80 3.09
CA LEU A 55 -13.96 2.44 3.24
C LEU A 55 -12.49 2.32 2.80
N SER A 56 -12.16 2.89 1.64
CA SER A 56 -10.79 2.89 1.11
C SER A 56 -9.83 3.69 2.01
N GLY A 57 -10.24 4.87 2.48
CA GLY A 57 -9.45 5.69 3.40
C GLY A 57 -9.19 4.99 4.73
N SER A 58 -10.19 4.28 5.28
CA SER A 58 -10.01 3.49 6.50
C SER A 58 -9.00 2.35 6.31
N LEU A 59 -9.08 1.63 5.18
CA LEU A 59 -8.12 0.56 4.86
C LEU A 59 -6.69 1.10 4.72
N VAL A 60 -6.55 2.24 4.06
CA VAL A 60 -5.28 2.96 3.92
C VAL A 60 -4.67 3.32 5.28
N CYS A 61 -5.48 3.88 6.18
CA CYS A 61 -5.03 4.22 7.52
C CYS A 61 -4.54 2.96 8.25
N GLY A 62 -5.25 1.85 8.09
CA GLY A 62 -4.83 0.53 8.58
C GLY A 62 -3.47 0.12 8.04
N ILE A 63 -3.23 0.24 6.72
CA ILE A 63 -1.94 -0.09 6.10
C ILE A 63 -0.80 0.73 6.73
N VAL A 64 -0.98 2.04 6.90
CA VAL A 64 0.05 2.92 7.48
C VAL A 64 0.36 2.54 8.93
N LEU A 65 -0.67 2.28 9.75
CA LEU A 65 -0.51 1.89 11.15
C LEU A 65 0.14 0.51 11.30
N PHE A 66 -0.32 -0.49 10.54
CA PHE A 66 0.29 -1.82 10.57
C PHE A 66 1.72 -1.82 10.05
N MET A 67 2.02 -0.98 9.05
CA MET A 67 3.39 -0.83 8.57
C MET A 67 4.29 -0.20 9.62
N LYS A 68 3.81 0.81 10.37
CA LYS A 68 4.56 1.38 11.50
C LYS A 68 4.83 0.32 12.58
N LEU A 69 3.79 -0.41 12.99
CA LEU A 69 3.90 -1.48 13.98
C LEU A 69 4.86 -2.59 13.54
N ALA A 70 4.79 -2.99 12.27
CA ALA A 70 5.67 -4.02 11.72
C ALA A 70 7.15 -3.58 11.76
N VAL A 71 7.43 -2.32 11.44
CA VAL A 71 8.79 -1.74 11.50
C VAL A 71 9.26 -1.51 12.95
N GLU A 72 8.35 -1.33 13.91
CA GLU A 72 8.68 -1.30 15.35
C GLU A 72 9.05 -2.70 15.88
N LEU A 73 8.35 -3.75 15.44
CA LEU A 73 8.56 -5.12 15.90
C LEU A 73 9.69 -5.86 15.17
N GLY A 74 10.08 -5.41 13.98
CA GLY A 74 11.06 -6.10 13.14
C GLY A 74 11.95 -5.16 12.34
N ASP A 75 12.94 -5.72 11.66
CA ASP A 75 13.80 -4.91 10.81
C ASP A 75 13.09 -4.42 9.55
N ALA A 76 13.33 -3.14 9.21
CA ALA A 76 12.71 -2.53 8.04
C ALA A 76 13.02 -3.33 6.77
N SER A 77 14.22 -3.93 6.67
CA SER A 77 14.60 -4.80 5.57
C SER A 77 13.66 -6.00 5.40
N ILE A 78 13.26 -6.64 6.50
CA ILE A 78 12.36 -7.79 6.49
C ILE A 78 10.93 -7.31 6.19
N VAL A 79 10.48 -6.25 6.87
CA VAL A 79 9.11 -5.72 6.75
C VAL A 79 8.83 -5.20 5.34
N ILE A 80 9.78 -4.50 4.72
CA ILE A 80 9.66 -4.03 3.32
C ILE A 80 9.52 -5.24 2.39
N THR A 81 10.31 -6.29 2.61
CA THR A 81 10.29 -7.50 1.78
C THR A 81 8.96 -8.26 1.93
N ILE A 82 8.42 -8.36 3.15
CA ILE A 82 7.08 -8.91 3.40
C ILE A 82 6.01 -8.08 2.69
N SER A 83 6.11 -6.74 2.72
CA SER A 83 5.17 -5.86 2.01
C SER A 83 5.17 -6.12 0.49
N GLN A 84 6.33 -6.46 -0.10
CA GLN A 84 6.39 -6.84 -1.51
C GLN A 84 5.65 -8.13 -1.82
N LEU A 85 5.42 -9.03 -0.86
CA LEU A 85 4.61 -10.23 -1.07
C LEU A 85 3.10 -9.94 -1.15
N SER A 86 2.67 -8.68 -1.03
CA SER A 86 1.26 -8.28 -1.14
C SER A 86 0.58 -8.74 -2.44
N PHE A 87 1.31 -8.89 -3.55
CA PHE A 87 0.75 -9.42 -4.80
C PHE A 87 0.21 -10.85 -4.65
N LEU A 88 0.78 -11.63 -3.73
CA LEU A 88 0.33 -12.99 -3.44
C LEU A 88 -1.10 -13.01 -2.89
N VAL A 89 -1.50 -11.95 -2.19
CA VAL A 89 -2.85 -11.77 -1.64
C VAL A 89 -3.76 -11.08 -2.66
N THR A 90 -3.25 -10.07 -3.38
CA THR A 90 -4.07 -9.34 -4.36
C THR A 90 -4.40 -10.17 -5.60
N PHE A 91 -3.57 -11.13 -5.99
CA PHE A 91 -3.81 -11.97 -7.17
C PHE A 91 -5.02 -12.92 -7.01
N PRO A 92 -5.15 -13.70 -5.93
CA PRO A 92 -6.39 -14.42 -5.63
C PRO A 92 -7.59 -13.47 -5.53
N GLY A 93 -7.38 -12.29 -4.92
CA GLY A 93 -8.39 -11.23 -4.85
C GLY A 93 -8.86 -10.77 -6.23
N SER A 94 -7.97 -10.58 -7.20
CA SER A 94 -8.35 -10.17 -8.56
C SER A 94 -9.14 -11.24 -9.29
N ILE A 95 -8.84 -12.52 -9.07
CA ILE A 95 -9.62 -13.63 -9.63
C ILE A 95 -11.03 -13.67 -9.03
N ILE A 96 -11.15 -13.49 -7.70
CA ILE A 96 -12.45 -13.58 -7.01
C ILE A 96 -13.32 -12.34 -7.28
N PHE A 97 -12.77 -11.15 -7.11
CA PHE A 97 -13.51 -9.89 -7.18
C PHE A 97 -13.64 -9.36 -8.62
N LEU A 98 -12.56 -9.40 -9.42
CA LEU A 98 -12.57 -8.89 -10.79
C LEU A 98 -12.88 -9.98 -11.84
N LYS A 99 -12.99 -11.25 -11.44
CA LYS A 99 -13.21 -12.40 -12.34
C LYS A 99 -12.18 -12.47 -13.47
N GLU A 100 -10.94 -12.08 -13.18
CA GLU A 100 -9.87 -12.11 -14.16
C GLU A 100 -9.55 -13.54 -14.61
N ARG A 101 -9.20 -13.69 -15.90
CA ARG A 101 -8.78 -14.99 -16.43
C ARG A 101 -7.44 -15.41 -15.82
N PHE A 102 -7.46 -16.60 -15.23
CA PHE A 102 -6.31 -17.31 -14.75
C PHE A 102 -5.58 -17.98 -15.92
N THR A 103 -4.31 -17.62 -16.13
CA THR A 103 -3.46 -18.24 -17.15
C THR A 103 -2.22 -18.82 -16.50
N LEU A 104 -1.73 -19.95 -17.02
CA LEU A 104 -0.54 -20.63 -16.49
C LEU A 104 0.69 -19.71 -16.47
N ASN A 105 0.80 -18.79 -17.43
CA ASN A 105 1.88 -17.80 -17.48
C ASN A 105 1.86 -16.84 -16.28
N LYS A 106 0.67 -16.42 -15.81
CA LYS A 106 0.55 -15.57 -14.62
C LYS A 106 0.98 -16.32 -13.36
N LEU A 107 0.67 -17.62 -13.27
CA LEU A 107 1.09 -18.44 -12.15
C LEU A 107 2.61 -18.64 -12.12
N MET A 108 3.23 -18.90 -13.27
CA MET A 108 4.70 -18.96 -13.35
C MET A 108 5.36 -17.62 -12.98
N ALA A 109 4.80 -16.50 -13.42
CA ALA A 109 5.31 -15.17 -13.05
C ALA A 109 5.27 -14.95 -11.54
N ILE A 110 4.19 -15.35 -10.87
CA ILE A 110 4.06 -15.29 -9.41
C ILE A 110 5.10 -16.18 -8.73
N PHE A 111 5.28 -17.40 -9.23
CA PHE A 111 6.26 -18.33 -8.67
C PHE A 111 7.69 -17.78 -8.76
N ILE A 112 8.06 -17.20 -9.91
CA ILE A 112 9.35 -16.54 -10.10
C ILE A 112 9.48 -15.33 -9.17
N ALA A 113 8.44 -14.50 -9.05
CA ALA A 113 8.46 -13.34 -8.16
C ALA A 113 8.67 -13.73 -6.69
N VAL A 114 8.03 -14.80 -6.23
CA VAL A 114 8.21 -15.34 -4.88
C VAL A 114 9.65 -15.82 -4.67
N ILE A 115 10.23 -16.54 -5.64
CA ILE A 115 11.64 -16.98 -5.58
C ILE A 115 12.59 -15.78 -5.53
N CYS A 116 12.38 -14.77 -6.38
CA CYS A 116 13.21 -13.57 -6.39
C CYS A 116 13.19 -12.84 -5.04
N ILE A 117 12.00 -12.69 -4.45
CA ILE A 117 11.85 -12.05 -3.14
C ILE A 117 12.49 -12.89 -2.03
N PHE A 118 12.38 -14.22 -2.11
CA PHE A 118 13.01 -15.12 -1.14
C PHE A 118 14.53 -15.05 -1.20
N ILE A 119 15.11 -15.05 -2.40
CA ILE A 119 16.57 -14.86 -2.60
C ILE A 119 17.00 -13.49 -2.09
N PHE A 120 16.27 -12.42 -2.44
CA PHE A 120 16.57 -11.07 -1.98
C PHE A 120 16.50 -10.95 -0.46
N SER A 121 15.58 -11.67 0.19
CA SER A 121 15.47 -11.71 1.65
C SER A 121 16.61 -12.47 2.34
N LEU A 122 17.30 -13.38 1.65
CA LEU A 122 18.42 -14.17 2.20
C LEU A 122 19.75 -13.42 2.13
N GLU A 123 19.86 -12.43 1.24
CA GLU A 123 21.08 -11.65 1.00
C GLU A 123 21.20 -10.41 1.91
N ILE A 124 20.16 -10.11 2.69
CA ILE A 124 20.08 -8.99 3.65
C ILE A 124 20.13 -9.52 5.08
#